data_AF-F6T8C2-F1
#
_entry.id   AF-F6T8C2-F1
#
_cell.length_a   1.000
_cell.length_b   1.000
_cell.length_c   1.000
_cell.angle_alpha   90.00
_cell.angle_beta   90.00
_cell.angle_gamma   90.00
#
_symmetry.space_group_name_H-M   'P 1'
#
loop_
_entity.id
_entity.type
_entity.pdbx_description
1 polymer ?
#
loop_
_entity_poly.entity_id
_entity_poly.type
_entity_poly.pdbx_seq_one_letter_code
_entity_poly.pdbx_strand_id
1 'polypeptide(L)'
;MIIIETQRRVLKFWNGKIVQVSFTDNEWNTESCRVGVNITNRTVFLQDSLPQVQFWRNYVLRLSNGNPYNENFNWQMLLCSLASFITIYGCIAKGVKTSGKVVYFTATFPYVILCVLFVRGATLEGASNGMRKLFVPDFERLLSPQVWVEAASQALYTVGVCYSGLTAFGSFNRRRNNFYKQAIFVIPAGCLTSIFMGLITFSFLGHIAHVNKVDLTNVISSGPGLVFQVYPYGLSLLPIPQLWSVLFFFMFYLICIDSAFGEFEGLMVVIGDAFPISVSNTKNRLLTGAALTASLYFSCFMFLNQKSLYIFELVNSYGGAGICLLWLALWESISVGWFWNADKFAIDFKYMTGS
;
A
#
# COMPACT_ATOMS: atom_id res chain seq x y z
N MET A 1 17.53 23.01 -29.20
CA MET A 1 16.55 22.02 -29.68
C MET A 1 16.01 21.15 -28.53
N ILE A 2 16.87 20.56 -27.68
CA ILE A 2 16.44 19.73 -26.53
C ILE A 2 15.62 20.52 -25.50
N ILE A 3 15.99 21.76 -25.17
CA ILE A 3 15.26 22.59 -24.19
C ILE A 3 13.84 22.96 -24.68
N ILE A 4 13.67 23.16 -25.99
CA ILE A 4 12.37 23.49 -26.59
C ILE A 4 11.48 22.25 -26.64
N GLU A 5 12.04 21.06 -26.88
CA GLU A 5 11.31 19.79 -26.84
C GLU A 5 10.85 19.45 -25.41
N THR A 6 11.70 19.71 -24.40
CA THR A 6 11.33 19.54 -22.98
C THR A 6 10.25 20.53 -22.56
N GLN A 7 10.36 21.80 -22.97
CA GLN A 7 9.32 22.81 -22.73
C GLN A 7 7.99 22.43 -23.41
N ARG A 8 8.03 21.86 -24.62
CA ARG A 8 6.84 21.40 -25.36
C ARG A 8 6.21 20.15 -24.72
N ARG A 9 7.01 19.25 -24.13
CA ARG A 9 6.53 18.09 -23.35
C ARG A 9 5.91 18.52 -22.01
N VAL A 10 6.49 19.51 -21.32
CA VAL A 10 5.94 20.11 -20.09
C VAL A 10 4.66 20.92 -20.40
N LEU A 11 4.63 21.69 -21.49
CA LEU A 11 3.42 22.39 -21.94
C LEU A 11 2.31 21.41 -22.36
N LYS A 12 2.64 20.25 -22.96
CA LYS A 12 1.66 19.18 -23.22
C LYS A 12 1.12 18.55 -21.92
N PHE A 13 1.94 18.46 -20.87
CA PHE A 13 1.52 17.99 -19.53
C PHE A 13 0.51 18.95 -18.88
N TRP A 14 0.61 20.26 -19.14
CA TRP A 14 -0.26 21.30 -18.56
C TRP A 14 -1.44 21.73 -19.45
N ASN A 15 -1.40 21.54 -20.77
CA ASN A 15 -2.46 21.96 -21.72
C ASN A 15 -3.66 20.99 -21.84
N GLY A 16 -4.13 20.43 -20.72
CA GLY A 16 -5.47 19.82 -20.67
C GLY A 16 -5.69 18.52 -21.46
N LYS A 17 -4.64 17.89 -22.02
CA LYS A 17 -4.73 16.54 -22.63
C LYS A 17 -4.11 15.49 -21.74
N ILE A 18 -4.96 14.93 -20.87
CA ILE A 18 -5.14 13.49 -20.57
C ILE A 18 -3.94 12.74 -19.96
N VAL A 19 -4.21 11.98 -18.91
CA VAL A 19 -3.29 11.01 -18.30
C VAL A 19 -2.76 10.08 -19.40
N GLN A 20 -1.46 10.15 -19.72
CA GLN A 20 -0.85 9.45 -20.87
C GLN A 20 -1.07 7.92 -20.88
N VAL A 21 -1.40 7.38 -19.71
CA VAL A 21 -1.70 5.97 -19.41
C VAL A 21 -2.91 5.43 -20.20
N SER A 22 -3.78 6.29 -20.76
CA SER A 22 -4.95 5.88 -21.54
C SER A 22 -4.71 5.77 -23.05
N PHE A 23 -3.51 6.10 -23.56
CA PHE A 23 -3.21 6.10 -25.00
C PHE A 23 -2.28 4.96 -25.43
N THR A 24 -2.43 4.57 -26.70
CA THR A 24 -1.60 3.55 -27.38
C THR A 24 -0.34 4.11 -28.03
N ASP A 25 -0.24 5.43 -28.22
CA ASP A 25 0.82 6.04 -29.04
C ASP A 25 1.99 6.61 -28.21
N ASN A 26 2.49 5.81 -27.26
CA ASN A 26 3.59 6.23 -26.38
C ASN A 26 4.84 5.36 -26.58
N GLU A 27 6.01 5.90 -26.23
CA GLU A 27 7.32 5.24 -26.38
C GLU A 27 7.43 3.89 -25.63
N TRP A 28 6.57 3.65 -24.63
CA TRP A 28 6.55 2.42 -23.83
C TRP A 28 5.52 1.38 -24.27
N ASN A 29 4.68 1.72 -25.26
CA ASN A 29 3.65 0.82 -25.76
C ASN A 29 4.23 -0.09 -26.84
N THR A 30 3.88 -1.37 -26.80
CA THR A 30 4.23 -2.34 -27.84
C THR A 30 3.24 -2.26 -29.01
N GLU A 31 3.58 -2.84 -30.17
CA GLU A 31 2.67 -2.92 -31.32
C GLU A 31 1.35 -3.66 -31.02
N SER A 32 1.34 -4.47 -29.96
CA SER A 32 0.17 -5.18 -29.43
C SER A 32 -0.73 -4.33 -28.53
N CYS A 33 -0.38 -3.06 -28.25
CA CYS A 33 -1.17 -2.18 -27.41
C CYS A 33 -2.51 -1.84 -28.09
N ARG A 34 -3.63 -2.07 -27.40
CA ARG A 34 -4.98 -1.84 -27.92
C ARG A 34 -5.89 -1.23 -26.85
N VAL A 35 -6.78 -0.32 -27.28
CA VAL A 35 -7.87 0.19 -26.43
C VAL A 35 -9.16 -0.53 -26.82
N GLY A 36 -9.73 -1.30 -25.89
CA GLY A 36 -11.00 -1.99 -26.09
C GLY A 36 -10.93 -3.27 -26.95
N VAL A 37 -12.01 -4.06 -26.89
CA VAL A 37 -12.15 -5.35 -27.60
C VAL A 37 -12.81 -5.11 -28.97
N ASN A 38 -12.14 -5.50 -30.05
CA ASN A 38 -12.80 -5.61 -31.36
C ASN A 38 -13.55 -6.96 -31.43
N ILE A 39 -14.88 -6.93 -31.32
CA ILE A 39 -15.76 -8.10 -31.08
C ILE A 39 -15.83 -9.08 -32.27
N THR A 40 -15.22 -8.75 -33.41
CA THR A 40 -15.33 -9.57 -34.62
C THR A 40 -14.52 -10.87 -34.58
N ASN A 41 -13.52 -11.00 -33.72
CA ASN A 41 -12.83 -12.27 -33.45
C ASN A 41 -12.79 -12.50 -31.95
N ARG A 42 -13.27 -13.67 -31.48
CA ARG A 42 -13.24 -14.12 -30.07
C ARG A 42 -11.81 -14.37 -29.56
N THR A 43 -10.95 -13.36 -29.61
CA THR A 43 -9.69 -13.35 -28.88
C THR A 43 -9.91 -12.46 -27.67
N VAL A 44 -10.08 -13.08 -26.51
CA VAL A 44 -9.99 -12.39 -25.22
C VAL A 44 -8.62 -11.70 -25.21
N PHE A 45 -8.59 -10.37 -25.27
CA PHE A 45 -7.34 -9.63 -25.23
C PHE A 45 -6.68 -9.92 -23.88
N LEU A 46 -5.45 -10.46 -23.94
CA LEU A 46 -4.62 -10.67 -22.77
C LEU A 46 -4.45 -9.32 -22.06
N GLN A 47 -4.63 -9.32 -20.75
CA GLN A 47 -4.50 -8.16 -19.86
C GLN A 47 -3.22 -7.32 -20.12
N ASP A 48 -2.16 -7.94 -20.65
CA ASP A 48 -0.89 -7.34 -21.05
C ASP A 48 -0.96 -6.36 -22.26
N SER A 49 -2.08 -6.32 -23.00
CA SER A 49 -2.27 -5.43 -24.16
C SER A 49 -2.85 -4.05 -23.81
N LEU A 50 -3.24 -3.84 -22.55
CA LEU A 50 -3.82 -2.58 -22.09
C LEU A 50 -2.75 -1.50 -21.87
N PRO A 51 -3.00 -0.24 -22.29
CA PRO A 51 -2.01 0.84 -22.19
C PRO A 51 -1.61 1.14 -20.74
N GLN A 52 -2.54 1.02 -19.78
CA GLN A 52 -2.24 1.19 -18.35
C GLN A 52 -1.34 0.10 -17.78
N VAL A 53 -1.48 -1.13 -18.28
CA VAL A 53 -0.66 -2.27 -17.86
C VAL A 53 0.75 -2.12 -18.43
N GLN A 54 0.86 -1.73 -19.70
CA GLN A 54 2.15 -1.49 -20.36
C GLN A 54 2.90 -0.30 -19.77
N PHE A 55 2.21 0.78 -19.42
CA PHE A 55 2.81 1.90 -18.69
C PHE A 55 3.46 1.45 -17.38
N TRP A 56 2.73 0.70 -16.55
CA TRP A 56 3.25 0.20 -15.28
C TRP A 56 4.46 -0.74 -15.47
N ARG A 57 4.35 -1.71 -16.38
CA ARG A 57 5.38 -2.75 -16.60
C ARG A 57 6.62 -2.24 -17.32
N ASN A 58 6.43 -1.53 -18.43
CA ASN A 58 7.53 -1.18 -19.36
C ASN A 58 8.15 0.17 -19.01
N TYR A 59 7.34 1.15 -18.60
CA TYR A 59 7.84 2.50 -18.32
C TYR A 59 8.26 2.67 -16.85
N VAL A 60 7.37 2.37 -15.91
CA VAL A 60 7.61 2.62 -14.48
C VAL A 60 8.56 1.59 -13.90
N LEU A 61 8.26 0.29 -14.06
CA LEU A 61 9.07 -0.79 -13.50
C LEU A 61 10.26 -1.19 -14.38
N ARG A 62 10.15 -0.99 -15.70
CA ARG A 62 11.14 -1.44 -16.69
C ARG A 62 11.46 -2.93 -16.57
N LEU A 63 10.42 -3.75 -16.48
CA LEU A 63 10.58 -5.20 -16.36
C LEU A 63 11.27 -5.76 -17.62
N SER A 64 12.11 -6.79 -17.43
CA SER A 64 12.72 -7.49 -18.56
C SER A 64 11.68 -8.34 -19.29
N ASN A 65 11.71 -8.35 -20.62
CA ASN A 65 10.95 -9.27 -21.47
C ASN A 65 11.55 -10.69 -21.48
N GLY A 66 12.05 -11.17 -20.34
CA GLY A 66 12.67 -12.49 -20.20
C GLY A 66 14.12 -12.60 -20.69
N ASN A 67 14.77 -11.50 -21.10
CA ASN A 67 16.19 -11.51 -21.46
C ASN A 67 17.03 -11.08 -20.24
N PRO A 68 17.77 -12.01 -19.59
CA PRO A 68 18.49 -11.73 -18.34
C PRO A 68 19.72 -10.83 -18.51
N TYR A 69 20.11 -10.48 -19.74
CA TYR A 69 21.37 -9.78 -20.03
C TYR A 69 21.21 -8.27 -20.31
N ASN A 70 19.98 -7.74 -20.29
CA ASN A 70 19.71 -6.33 -20.62
C ASN A 70 19.18 -5.58 -19.39
N GLU A 71 19.89 -5.70 -18.26
CA GLU A 71 19.53 -5.08 -16.99
C GLU A 71 19.84 -3.57 -16.99
N ASN A 72 18.86 -2.77 -17.43
CA ASN A 72 18.91 -1.32 -17.30
C ASN A 72 18.50 -0.91 -15.88
N PHE A 73 19.43 -0.33 -15.14
CA PHE A 73 19.20 0.22 -13.81
C PHE A 73 18.15 1.34 -13.82
N ASN A 74 17.12 1.23 -12.98
CA ASN A 74 16.05 2.22 -12.89
C ASN A 74 16.41 3.36 -11.92
N TRP A 75 17.21 4.31 -12.42
CA TRP A 75 17.67 5.45 -11.62
C TRP A 75 16.52 6.38 -11.15
N GLN A 76 15.41 6.46 -11.90
CA GLN A 76 14.25 7.23 -11.47
C GLN A 76 13.65 6.64 -10.18
N MET A 77 13.50 5.31 -10.15
CA MET A 77 13.00 4.62 -8.95
C MET A 77 13.96 4.76 -7.77
N LEU A 78 15.27 4.74 -8.02
CA LEU A 78 16.30 5.02 -7.01
C LEU A 78 16.12 6.42 -6.38
N LEU A 79 15.94 7.46 -7.19
CA LEU A 79 15.76 8.81 -6.66
C LEU A 79 14.44 8.98 -5.92
N CYS A 80 13.35 8.37 -6.42
CA CYS A 80 12.06 8.38 -5.74
C CYS A 80 12.11 7.65 -4.39
N SER A 81 12.82 6.52 -4.30
CA SER A 81 13.00 5.82 -3.04
C SER A 81 13.87 6.64 -2.08
N LEU A 82 14.96 7.26 -2.55
CA LEU A 82 15.78 8.16 -1.72
C LEU A 82 14.96 9.30 -1.14
N ALA A 83 14.13 9.97 -1.96
CA ALA A 83 13.25 11.03 -1.49
C ALA A 83 12.23 10.54 -0.43
N SER A 84 11.74 9.31 -0.59
CA SER A 84 10.82 8.69 0.37
C SER A 84 11.51 8.43 1.71
N PHE A 85 12.72 7.88 1.71
CA PHE A 85 13.50 7.66 2.94
C PHE A 85 13.90 8.96 3.65
N ILE A 86 14.25 10.00 2.90
CA ILE A 86 14.51 11.34 3.46
C ILE A 86 13.25 11.89 4.15
N THR A 87 12.09 11.71 3.53
CA THR A 87 10.81 12.13 4.10
C THR A 87 10.49 11.37 5.38
N ILE A 88 10.59 10.03 5.33
CA ILE A 88 10.38 9.15 6.50
C ILE A 88 11.28 9.59 7.66
N TYR A 89 12.59 9.70 7.42
CA TYR A 89 13.54 10.15 8.43
C TYR A 89 13.19 11.55 8.96
N GLY A 90 12.85 12.50 8.09
CA GLY A 90 12.47 13.85 8.50
C GLY A 90 11.27 13.90 9.45
N CYS A 91 10.27 13.04 9.23
CA CYS A 91 9.06 12.98 10.06
C CYS A 91 9.31 12.36 11.45
N ILE A 92 10.20 11.36 11.54
CA ILE A 92 10.44 10.56 12.76
C ILE A 92 11.74 10.90 13.50
N ALA A 93 12.61 11.74 12.91
CA ALA A 93 13.90 12.12 13.48
C ALA A 93 13.80 12.60 14.94
N LYS A 94 12.71 13.32 15.29
CA LYS A 94 12.44 13.82 16.65
C LYS A 94 11.47 12.93 17.46
N GLY A 95 11.13 11.76 16.94
CA GLY A 95 10.30 10.72 17.55
C GLY A 95 8.80 11.00 17.58
N VAL A 96 8.10 10.26 18.44
CA VAL A 96 6.63 10.20 18.46
C VAL A 96 5.92 11.54 18.62
N LYS A 97 6.59 12.55 19.19
CA LYS A 97 6.02 13.90 19.35
C LYS A 97 5.89 14.66 18.04
N THR A 98 6.79 14.44 17.07
CA THR A 98 6.69 15.06 15.75
C THR A 98 5.87 14.23 14.80
N SER A 99 6.07 12.91 14.77
CA SER A 99 5.26 12.02 13.92
C SER A 99 3.78 12.12 14.30
N GLY A 100 3.44 12.15 15.59
CA GLY A 100 2.07 12.35 16.04
C GLY A 100 1.40 13.65 15.57
N LYS A 101 2.16 14.71 15.27
CA LYS A 101 1.62 15.93 14.66
C LYS A 101 1.38 15.79 13.16
N VAL A 102 2.29 15.11 12.47
CA VAL A 102 2.18 14.83 11.03
C VAL A 102 0.96 13.95 10.76
N VAL A 103 0.73 12.95 11.62
CA VAL A 103 -0.39 11.99 11.54
C VAL A 103 -1.77 12.66 11.52
N TYR A 104 -1.96 13.83 12.13
CA TYR A 104 -3.25 14.54 12.05
C TYR A 104 -3.65 14.89 10.62
N PHE A 105 -2.68 15.24 9.77
CA PHE A 105 -2.94 15.50 8.36
C PHE A 105 -2.90 14.20 7.56
N THR A 106 -1.87 13.39 7.75
CA THR A 106 -1.61 12.22 6.90
C THR A 106 -2.64 11.10 7.07
N ALA A 107 -3.25 10.97 8.26
CA ALA A 107 -4.33 10.01 8.48
C ALA A 107 -5.72 10.53 8.09
N THR A 108 -5.97 11.84 8.06
CA THR A 108 -7.31 12.40 7.76
C THR A 108 -7.51 12.73 6.29
N PHE A 109 -6.47 13.25 5.63
CA PHE A 109 -6.50 13.61 4.21
C PHE A 109 -6.94 12.44 3.29
N PRO A 110 -6.50 11.18 3.52
CA PRO A 110 -6.97 10.05 2.74
C PRO A 110 -8.49 9.90 2.70
N TYR A 111 -9.18 10.06 3.83
CA TYR A 111 -10.63 9.91 3.87
C TYR A 111 -11.36 10.93 2.99
N VAL A 112 -10.82 12.14 2.83
CA VAL A 112 -11.38 13.14 1.89
C VAL A 112 -11.31 12.62 0.45
N ILE A 113 -10.16 12.10 0.04
CA ILE A 113 -9.94 11.58 -1.31
C ILE A 113 -10.78 10.32 -1.54
N LEU A 114 -10.85 9.41 -0.57
CA LEU A 114 -11.68 8.20 -0.65
C LEU A 114 -13.16 8.53 -0.81
N CYS A 115 -13.68 9.52 -0.09
CA CYS A 115 -15.06 9.97 -0.25
C CYS A 115 -15.34 10.49 -1.67
N VAL A 116 -14.43 11.29 -2.24
CA VAL A 116 -14.59 11.78 -3.62
C VAL A 116 -14.54 10.63 -4.63
N LEU A 117 -13.60 9.70 -4.46
CA LEU A 117 -13.49 8.53 -5.34
C LEU A 117 -14.69 7.61 -5.23
N PHE A 118 -15.27 7.47 -4.04
CA PHE A 118 -16.50 6.73 -3.86
C PHE A 118 -17.66 7.36 -4.61
N VAL A 119 -17.89 8.67 -4.45
CA VAL A 119 -18.96 9.38 -5.17
C VAL A 119 -18.76 9.23 -6.67
N ARG A 120 -17.54 9.43 -7.18
CA ARG A 120 -17.28 9.24 -8.61
C ARG A 120 -17.53 7.80 -9.04
N GLY A 121 -16.90 6.84 -8.38
CA GLY A 121 -16.98 5.42 -8.72
C GLY A 121 -18.42 4.92 -8.73
N ALA A 122 -19.24 5.34 -7.75
CA ALA A 122 -20.65 4.98 -7.66
C ALA A 122 -21.51 5.60 -8.78
N THR A 123 -21.14 6.77 -9.33
CA THR A 123 -21.85 7.41 -10.45
C THR A 123 -21.53 6.82 -11.83
N LEU A 124 -20.54 5.92 -11.93
CA LEU A 124 -20.14 5.33 -13.20
C LEU A 124 -21.13 4.21 -13.64
N GLU A 125 -21.37 4.12 -14.94
CA GLU A 125 -22.17 3.04 -15.52
C GLU A 125 -21.53 1.68 -15.26
N GLY A 126 -22.33 0.69 -14.84
CA GLY A 126 -21.85 -0.65 -14.51
C GLY A 126 -21.19 -0.79 -13.12
N ALA A 127 -21.00 0.29 -12.37
CA ALA A 127 -20.43 0.25 -11.02
C ALA A 127 -21.27 -0.60 -10.04
N SER A 128 -22.59 -0.58 -10.18
CA SER A 128 -23.52 -1.36 -9.35
C SER A 128 -23.28 -2.87 -9.45
N ASN A 129 -22.94 -3.39 -10.64
CA ASN A 129 -22.62 -4.80 -10.84
C ASN A 129 -21.33 -5.19 -10.10
N GLY A 130 -20.33 -4.31 -10.14
CA GLY A 130 -19.08 -4.47 -9.39
C GLY A 130 -19.31 -4.51 -7.88
N MET A 131 -19.98 -3.48 -7.35
CA MET A 131 -20.29 -3.40 -5.91
C MET A 131 -21.16 -4.57 -5.44
N ARG A 132 -22.12 -5.03 -6.26
CA ARG A 132 -22.92 -6.21 -5.95
C ARG A 132 -22.04 -7.45 -5.81
N LYS A 133 -21.07 -7.65 -6.71
CA LYS A 133 -20.18 -8.83 -6.68
C LYS A 133 -19.39 -8.93 -5.38
N LEU A 134 -19.01 -7.80 -4.76
CA LEU A 134 -18.31 -7.77 -3.47
C LEU A 134 -19.09 -8.50 -2.35
N PHE A 135 -20.42 -8.45 -2.38
CA PHE A 135 -21.27 -9.02 -1.34
C PHE A 135 -22.00 -10.31 -1.76
N VAL A 136 -21.76 -10.83 -2.96
CA VAL A 136 -22.31 -12.13 -3.36
C VAL A 136 -21.46 -13.23 -2.70
N PRO A 137 -21.99 -13.97 -1.72
CA PRO A 137 -21.21 -14.99 -1.03
C PRO A 137 -21.01 -16.22 -1.92
N ASP A 138 -19.84 -16.83 -1.80
CA ASP A 138 -19.52 -18.14 -2.36
C ASP A 138 -19.21 -19.09 -1.20
N PHE A 139 -20.22 -19.85 -0.77
CA PHE A 139 -20.12 -20.72 0.39
C PHE A 139 -19.23 -21.95 0.17
N GLU A 140 -19.04 -22.38 -1.09
CA GLU A 140 -18.14 -23.49 -1.40
C GLU A 140 -16.69 -23.13 -1.09
N ARG A 141 -16.30 -21.86 -1.30
CA ARG A 141 -14.97 -21.37 -0.96
C ARG A 141 -14.65 -21.44 0.53
N LEU A 142 -15.65 -21.37 1.41
CA LEU A 142 -15.44 -21.46 2.87
C LEU A 142 -14.94 -22.84 3.31
N LEU A 143 -15.12 -23.88 2.48
CA LEU A 143 -14.58 -25.22 2.72
C LEU A 143 -13.06 -25.29 2.52
N SER A 144 -12.47 -24.33 1.81
CA SER A 144 -11.03 -24.28 1.58
C SER A 144 -10.31 -23.72 2.81
N PRO A 145 -9.35 -24.44 3.41
CA PRO A 145 -8.54 -23.93 4.53
C PRO A 145 -7.77 -22.66 4.17
N GLN A 146 -7.41 -22.49 2.89
CA GLN A 146 -6.67 -21.34 2.40
C GLN A 146 -7.41 -20.02 2.66
N VAL A 147 -8.75 -20.02 2.55
CA VAL A 147 -9.57 -18.82 2.78
C VAL A 147 -9.47 -18.37 4.24
N TRP A 148 -9.38 -19.32 5.18
CA TRP A 148 -9.23 -19.03 6.61
C TRP A 148 -7.84 -18.53 6.95
N VAL A 149 -6.80 -19.10 6.33
CA VAL A 149 -5.42 -18.62 6.46
C VAL A 149 -5.32 -17.18 5.97
N GLU A 150 -5.84 -16.89 4.77
CA GLU A 150 -5.84 -15.53 4.21
C GLU A 150 -6.64 -14.56 5.06
N ALA A 151 -7.82 -14.94 5.55
CA ALA A 151 -8.64 -14.10 6.43
C ALA A 151 -7.95 -13.79 7.76
N ALA A 152 -7.34 -14.79 8.41
CA ALA A 152 -6.62 -14.62 9.67
C ALA A 152 -5.35 -13.76 9.48
N SER A 153 -4.56 -14.03 8.44
CA SER A 153 -3.40 -13.22 8.09
C SER A 153 -3.80 -11.78 7.78
N GLN A 154 -4.88 -11.55 7.04
CA GLN A 154 -5.38 -10.20 6.76
C GLN A 154 -5.81 -9.47 8.02
N ALA A 155 -6.47 -10.15 8.97
CA ALA A 155 -6.88 -9.56 10.24
C ALA A 155 -5.68 -9.11 11.08
N LEU A 156 -4.66 -9.98 11.22
CA LEU A 156 -3.43 -9.66 11.97
C LEU A 156 -2.64 -8.54 11.29
N TYR A 157 -2.49 -8.62 9.96
CA TYR A 157 -1.77 -7.61 9.16
C TYR A 157 -2.46 -6.24 9.23
N THR A 158 -3.79 -6.19 9.16
CA THR A 158 -4.56 -4.94 9.22
C THR A 158 -4.40 -4.23 10.56
N VAL A 159 -4.34 -4.99 11.67
CA VAL A 159 -4.14 -4.42 13.00
C VAL A 159 -2.66 -4.12 13.27
N GLY A 160 -1.73 -4.85 12.63
CA GLY A 160 -0.30 -4.74 12.89
C GLY A 160 0.13 -5.49 14.16
N VAL A 161 -0.55 -6.58 14.48
CA VAL A 161 -0.16 -7.48 15.59
C VAL A 161 1.09 -8.26 15.20
N CYS A 162 1.96 -8.58 16.16
CA CYS A 162 3.28 -9.20 15.96
C CYS A 162 4.32 -8.33 15.23
N TYR A 163 3.98 -7.07 14.95
CA TYR A 163 4.94 -6.07 14.49
C TYR A 163 5.37 -5.17 15.65
N SER A 164 6.53 -4.55 15.49
CA SER A 164 7.15 -3.75 16.55
C SER A 164 6.45 -2.41 16.81
N GLY A 165 5.68 -1.91 15.84
CA GLY A 165 5.08 -0.57 15.89
C GLY A 165 4.07 -0.36 17.03
N LEU A 166 3.09 -1.28 17.20
CA LEU A 166 2.09 -1.14 18.27
C LEU A 166 2.71 -1.22 19.66
N THR A 167 3.65 -2.15 19.86
CA THR A 167 4.36 -2.32 21.14
C THR A 167 5.19 -1.08 21.47
N ALA A 168 5.87 -0.49 20.47
CA ALA A 168 6.59 0.76 20.63
C ALA A 168 5.67 1.95 20.94
N PHE A 169 4.55 2.10 20.24
CA PHE A 169 3.57 3.15 20.59
C PHE A 169 2.96 2.95 21.98
N GLY A 170 2.77 1.70 22.38
CA GLY A 170 2.36 1.34 23.75
C GLY A 170 3.37 1.79 24.81
N SER A 171 4.67 1.69 24.55
CA SER A 171 5.71 2.07 25.53
C SER A 171 5.78 3.58 25.79
N PHE A 172 5.33 4.41 24.84
CA PHE A 172 5.22 5.86 25.02
C PHE A 172 3.93 6.31 25.71
N ASN A 173 2.96 5.42 25.92
CA ASN A 173 1.71 5.76 26.60
C ASN A 173 1.89 5.88 28.11
N ARG A 174 0.99 6.62 28.75
CA ARG A 174 0.89 6.64 30.22
C ARG A 174 0.49 5.26 30.72
N ARG A 175 1.05 4.83 31.85
CA ARG A 175 0.78 3.51 32.45
C ARG A 175 -0.71 3.25 32.73
N ARG A 176 -1.47 4.27 33.11
CA ARG A 176 -2.94 4.23 33.24
C ARG A 176 -3.64 4.80 32.01
N ASN A 177 -3.38 4.22 30.84
CA ASN A 177 -4.10 4.53 29.62
C ASN A 177 -5.17 3.46 29.39
N ASN A 178 -6.43 3.87 29.17
CA ASN A 178 -7.48 2.92 28.84
C ASN A 178 -7.41 2.57 27.34
N PHE A 179 -6.40 1.76 26.98
CA PHE A 179 -6.18 1.29 25.62
C PHE A 179 -7.28 0.33 25.15
N TYR A 180 -7.99 -0.33 26.07
CA TYR A 180 -9.15 -1.17 25.75
C TYR A 180 -10.26 -0.39 25.05
N LYS A 181 -10.64 0.80 25.58
CA LYS A 181 -11.62 1.68 24.94
C LYS A 181 -11.14 2.17 23.56
N GLN A 182 -9.83 2.39 23.40
CA GLN A 182 -9.25 2.79 22.12
C GLN A 182 -9.35 1.65 21.11
N ALA A 183 -9.02 0.42 21.50
CA ALA A 183 -9.10 -0.76 20.65
C ALA A 183 -10.52 -1.04 20.14
N ILE A 184 -11.54 -0.89 20.99
CA ILE A 184 -12.95 -1.04 20.61
C ILE A 184 -13.36 -0.07 19.50
N PHE A 185 -12.74 1.10 19.40
CA PHE A 185 -13.01 2.07 18.33
C PHE A 185 -12.15 1.83 17.09
N VAL A 186 -10.84 1.64 17.29
CA VAL A 186 -9.86 1.57 16.20
C VAL A 186 -10.06 0.32 15.33
N ILE A 187 -10.32 -0.85 15.93
CA ILE A 187 -10.45 -2.10 15.18
C ILE A 187 -11.67 -2.06 14.24
N PRO A 188 -12.90 -1.75 14.70
CA PRO A 188 -14.05 -1.64 13.81
C PRO A 188 -13.90 -0.52 12.78
N ALA A 189 -13.31 0.62 13.15
CA ALA A 189 -13.04 1.69 12.20
C ALA A 189 -12.12 1.22 11.06
N GLY A 190 -11.06 0.47 11.38
CA GLY A 190 -10.18 -0.16 10.38
C GLY A 190 -10.94 -1.12 9.46
N CYS A 191 -11.80 -1.98 10.02
CA CYS A 191 -12.63 -2.89 9.21
C CYS A 191 -13.59 -2.13 8.29
N LEU A 192 -14.25 -1.07 8.78
CA LEU A 192 -15.14 -0.24 7.98
C LEU A 192 -14.40 0.47 6.86
N THR A 193 -13.19 0.98 7.13
CA THR A 193 -12.33 1.58 6.10
C THR A 193 -11.96 0.56 5.02
N SER A 194 -11.64 -0.68 5.40
CA SER A 194 -11.35 -1.75 4.43
C SER A 194 -12.57 -2.11 3.56
N ILE A 195 -13.77 -2.18 4.15
CA ILE A 195 -15.02 -2.39 3.39
C ILE A 195 -15.28 -1.21 2.44
N PHE A 196 -15.06 0.01 2.92
CA PHE A 196 -15.24 1.22 2.11
C PHE A 196 -14.27 1.27 0.93
N MET A 197 -13.00 0.92 1.15
CA MET A 197 -12.00 0.74 0.08
C MET A 197 -12.40 -0.35 -0.91
N GLY A 198 -13.00 -1.45 -0.43
CA GLY A 198 -13.56 -2.50 -1.26
C GLY A 198 -14.66 -1.98 -2.17
N LEU A 199 -15.63 -1.23 -1.63
CA LEU A 199 -16.70 -0.59 -2.42
C LEU A 199 -16.15 0.32 -3.52
N ILE A 200 -15.18 1.18 -3.19
CA ILE A 200 -14.54 2.08 -4.15
C ILE A 200 -13.87 1.26 -5.27
N THR A 201 -13.05 0.27 -4.90
CA THR A 201 -12.35 -0.59 -5.87
C THR A 201 -13.32 -1.30 -6.81
N PHE A 202 -14.33 -1.97 -6.25
CA PHE A 202 -15.29 -2.76 -7.01
C PHE A 202 -16.21 -1.87 -7.88
N SER A 203 -16.46 -0.62 -7.49
CA SER A 203 -17.19 0.34 -8.35
C SER A 203 -16.42 0.63 -9.65
N PHE A 204 -15.10 0.88 -9.57
CA PHE A 204 -14.25 1.09 -10.74
C PHE A 204 -14.05 -0.19 -11.56
N LEU A 205 -13.84 -1.34 -10.92
CA LEU A 205 -13.75 -2.62 -11.63
C LEU A 205 -15.03 -2.96 -12.39
N GLY A 206 -16.20 -2.71 -11.78
CA GLY A 206 -17.50 -2.90 -12.42
C GLY A 206 -17.68 -2.03 -13.66
N HIS A 207 -17.25 -0.76 -13.59
CA HIS A 207 -17.25 0.13 -14.74
C HIS A 207 -16.31 -0.37 -15.86
N ILE A 208 -15.08 -0.77 -15.51
CA ILE A 208 -14.11 -1.30 -16.49
C ILE A 208 -14.66 -2.56 -17.18
N ALA A 209 -15.27 -3.47 -16.43
CA ALA A 209 -15.90 -4.67 -16.97
C ALA A 209 -17.05 -4.33 -17.93
N HIS A 210 -17.89 -3.34 -17.57
CA HIS A 210 -18.99 -2.88 -18.41
C HIS A 210 -18.52 -2.25 -19.72
N VAL A 211 -17.55 -1.32 -19.66
CA VAL A 211 -17.01 -0.64 -20.86
C VAL A 211 -16.31 -1.62 -21.79
N ASN A 212 -15.55 -2.57 -21.23
CA ASN A 212 -14.82 -3.57 -22.02
C ASN A 212 -15.68 -4.78 -22.42
N LYS A 213 -16.93 -4.85 -21.98
CA LYS A 213 -17.87 -5.96 -22.25
C LYS A 213 -17.28 -7.34 -21.90
N VAL A 214 -16.58 -7.40 -20.78
CA VAL A 214 -15.99 -8.64 -20.23
C VAL A 214 -16.60 -8.95 -18.88
N ASP A 215 -16.53 -10.21 -18.45
CA ASP A 215 -16.89 -10.56 -17.08
C ASP A 215 -15.91 -9.91 -16.09
N LEU A 216 -16.45 -9.50 -14.95
CA LEU A 216 -15.71 -8.85 -13.88
C LEU A 216 -14.54 -9.70 -13.37
N THR A 217 -14.69 -11.02 -13.38
CA THR A 217 -13.65 -11.98 -13.00
C THR A 217 -12.38 -11.86 -13.86
N ASN A 218 -12.50 -11.44 -15.12
CA ASN A 218 -11.38 -11.26 -16.04
C ASN A 218 -10.67 -9.90 -15.87
N VAL A 219 -11.24 -8.99 -15.08
CA VAL A 219 -10.68 -7.64 -14.83
C VAL A 219 -10.04 -7.56 -13.43
N ILE A 220 -10.48 -8.42 -12.50
CA ILE A 220 -9.93 -8.49 -11.15
C ILE A 220 -8.45 -8.88 -11.25
N SER A 221 -7.60 -7.92 -10.93
CA SER A 221 -6.15 -8.09 -10.83
C SER A 221 -5.78 -8.13 -9.36
N SER A 222 -5.00 -9.13 -8.95
CA SER A 222 -4.50 -9.24 -7.58
C SER A 222 -3.19 -8.47 -7.40
N GLY A 223 -2.93 -8.02 -6.17
CA GLY A 223 -1.66 -7.41 -5.79
C GLY A 223 -1.51 -5.93 -6.18
N PRO A 224 -0.28 -5.39 -6.21
CA PRO A 224 -0.02 -3.96 -6.38
C PRO A 224 -0.52 -3.41 -7.73
N GLY A 225 -0.68 -4.28 -8.74
CA GLY A 225 -1.21 -3.91 -10.05
C GLY A 225 -2.60 -3.27 -9.98
N LEU A 226 -3.43 -3.65 -9.01
CA LEU A 226 -4.76 -3.04 -8.82
C LEU A 226 -4.64 -1.52 -8.59
N VAL A 227 -3.79 -1.09 -7.66
CA VAL A 227 -3.59 0.34 -7.37
C VAL A 227 -2.96 1.06 -8.56
N PHE A 228 -1.96 0.46 -9.22
CA PHE A 228 -1.18 1.14 -10.25
C PHE A 228 -1.75 1.03 -11.67
N GLN A 229 -2.81 0.24 -11.89
CA GLN A 229 -3.44 0.05 -13.20
C GLN A 229 -4.92 0.47 -13.19
N VAL A 230 -5.70 0.01 -12.21
CA VAL A 230 -7.16 0.23 -12.15
C VAL A 230 -7.48 1.66 -11.73
N TYR A 231 -6.84 2.16 -10.67
CA TYR A 231 -7.13 3.50 -10.16
C TYR A 231 -6.71 4.62 -11.12
N PRO A 232 -5.52 4.60 -11.76
CA PRO A 232 -5.14 5.60 -12.77
C PRO A 232 -6.11 5.68 -13.94
N TYR A 233 -6.66 4.53 -14.36
CA TYR A 233 -7.73 4.49 -15.35
C TYR A 233 -9.01 5.14 -14.82
N GLY A 234 -9.46 4.79 -13.61
CA GLY A 234 -10.64 5.41 -13.01
C GLY A 234 -10.50 6.94 -12.83
N LEU A 235 -9.30 7.40 -12.48
CA LEU A 235 -8.96 8.82 -12.33
C LEU A 235 -8.92 9.56 -13.66
N SER A 236 -8.59 8.89 -14.76
CA SER A 236 -8.61 9.51 -16.09
C SER A 236 -10.02 9.86 -16.57
N LEU A 237 -11.04 9.27 -15.96
CA LEU A 237 -12.47 9.53 -16.23
C LEU A 237 -13.04 10.71 -15.43
N LEU A 238 -12.26 11.32 -14.53
CA LEU A 238 -12.69 12.49 -13.76
C LEU A 238 -12.48 13.80 -14.55
N PRO A 239 -13.26 14.85 -14.29
CA PRO A 239 -12.92 16.18 -14.78
C PRO A 239 -11.58 16.62 -14.17
N ILE A 240 -10.70 17.20 -14.98
CA ILE A 240 -9.33 17.59 -14.58
C ILE A 240 -8.54 16.37 -14.00
N PRO A 241 -8.33 15.30 -14.79
CA PRO A 241 -7.68 14.06 -14.32
C PRO A 241 -6.33 14.23 -13.63
N GLN A 242 -5.57 15.26 -14.01
CA GLN A 242 -4.24 15.55 -13.49
C GLN A 242 -4.29 15.89 -12.00
N LEU A 243 -5.27 16.73 -11.59
CA LEU A 243 -5.46 17.10 -10.20
C LEU A 243 -5.75 15.85 -9.35
N TRP A 244 -6.72 15.04 -9.77
CA TRP A 244 -7.12 13.84 -9.04
C TRP A 244 -6.03 12.77 -8.99
N SER A 245 -5.25 12.65 -10.07
CA SER A 245 -4.10 11.74 -10.11
C SER A 245 -3.04 12.14 -9.09
N VAL A 246 -2.70 13.44 -9.02
CA VAL A 246 -1.77 13.96 -8.01
C VAL A 246 -2.31 13.73 -6.60
N LEU A 247 -3.58 14.06 -6.33
CA LEU A 247 -4.18 13.90 -5.01
C LEU A 247 -4.28 12.43 -4.58
N PHE A 248 -4.60 11.51 -5.49
CA PHE A 248 -4.67 10.07 -5.21
C PHE A 248 -3.31 9.48 -4.90
N PHE A 249 -2.30 9.73 -5.74
CA PHE A 249 -0.96 9.21 -5.48
C PHE A 249 -0.29 9.88 -4.29
N PHE A 250 -0.61 11.15 -4.02
CA PHE A 250 -0.20 11.81 -2.78
C PHE A 250 -0.86 11.15 -1.57
N MET A 251 -2.17 10.93 -1.59
CA MET A 251 -2.86 10.15 -0.55
C MET A 251 -2.22 8.78 -0.35
N PHE A 252 -2.00 8.02 -1.43
CA PHE A 252 -1.42 6.68 -1.37
C PHE A 252 -0.03 6.72 -0.73
N TYR A 253 0.79 7.70 -1.09
CA TYR A 253 2.08 7.95 -0.48
C TYR A 253 1.98 8.26 1.02
N LEU A 254 1.01 9.08 1.45
CA LEU A 254 0.78 9.36 2.88
C LEU A 254 0.42 8.11 3.68
N ILE A 255 -0.47 7.25 3.14
CA ILE A 255 -0.84 5.98 3.77
C ILE A 255 0.41 5.10 3.96
N CYS A 256 1.26 4.96 2.93
CA CYS A 256 2.49 4.17 3.03
C CYS A 256 3.47 4.74 4.07
N ILE A 257 3.60 6.07 4.14
CA ILE A 257 4.48 6.73 5.10
C ILE A 257 4.00 6.56 6.54
N ASP A 258 2.69 6.65 6.78
CA ASP A 258 2.13 6.48 8.13
C ASP A 258 2.41 5.07 8.68
N SER A 259 2.28 4.04 7.84
CA SER A 259 2.68 2.67 8.20
C SER A 259 4.18 2.57 8.49
N ALA A 260 5.02 3.22 7.67
CA ALA A 260 6.47 3.21 7.85
C ALA A 260 6.92 3.87 9.17
N PHE A 261 6.18 4.86 9.68
CA PHE A 261 6.48 5.49 10.98
C PHE A 261 6.41 4.51 12.14
N GLY A 262 5.39 3.63 12.15
CA GLY A 262 5.22 2.62 13.19
C GLY A 262 6.38 1.63 13.21
N GLU A 263 6.70 1.05 12.06
CA GLU A 263 7.77 0.07 11.98
C GLU A 263 9.14 0.65 12.29
N PHE A 264 9.42 1.86 11.80
CA PHE A 264 10.69 2.51 12.10
C PHE A 264 10.82 2.85 13.59
N GLU A 265 9.78 3.39 14.22
CA GLU A 265 9.82 3.67 15.66
C GLU A 265 9.97 2.39 16.47
N GLY A 266 9.33 1.30 16.04
CA GLY A 266 9.51 -0.03 16.59
C GLY A 266 10.97 -0.49 16.62
N LEU A 267 11.66 -0.38 15.48
CA LEU A 267 13.09 -0.68 15.39
C LEU A 267 13.95 0.25 16.26
N MET A 268 13.62 1.54 16.31
CA MET A 268 14.32 2.51 17.16
C MET A 268 14.19 2.19 18.65
N VAL A 269 13.02 1.73 19.08
CA VAL A 269 12.79 1.29 20.47
C VAL A 269 13.60 0.04 20.77
N VAL A 270 13.56 -0.98 19.90
CA VAL A 270 14.35 -2.21 20.08
C VAL A 270 15.85 -1.92 20.19
N ILE A 271 16.38 -1.05 19.32
CA ILE A 271 17.79 -0.63 19.38
C ILE A 271 18.07 0.15 20.68
N GLY A 272 17.15 1.00 21.11
CA GLY A 272 17.28 1.76 22.35
C GLY A 272 17.28 0.89 23.60
N ASP A 273 16.46 -0.16 23.63
CA ASP A 273 16.37 -1.11 24.74
C ASP A 273 17.62 -2.00 24.80
N ALA A 274 18.17 -2.41 23.65
CA ALA A 274 19.41 -3.19 23.59
C ALA A 274 20.67 -2.34 23.85
N PHE A 275 20.70 -1.11 23.35
CA PHE A 275 21.83 -0.19 23.44
C PHE A 275 21.37 1.21 23.89
N PRO A 276 21.22 1.45 25.21
CA PRO A 276 20.67 2.71 25.73
C PRO A 276 21.45 3.97 25.32
N ILE A 277 22.76 3.84 25.07
CA ILE A 277 23.63 4.94 24.63
C ILE A 277 23.18 5.48 23.26
N SER A 278 22.62 4.63 22.39
CA SER A 278 22.18 4.98 21.04
C SER A 278 21.01 5.96 21.03
N VAL A 279 20.19 5.97 22.08
CA VAL A 279 19.02 6.86 22.18
C VAL A 279 19.09 7.82 23.38
N SER A 280 20.22 7.84 24.10
CA SER A 280 20.36 8.58 25.36
C SER A 280 20.08 10.07 25.23
N ASN A 281 20.54 10.69 24.15
CA ASN A 281 20.37 12.10 23.85
C ASN A 281 19.82 12.30 22.43
N THR A 282 19.24 13.48 22.16
CA THR A 282 18.69 13.81 20.83
C THR A 282 19.70 13.63 19.70
N LYS A 283 20.97 14.00 19.92
CA LYS A 283 22.04 13.81 18.92
C LYS A 283 22.27 12.33 18.58
N ASN A 284 22.34 11.47 19.60
CA ASN A 284 22.57 10.04 19.40
C ASN A 284 21.37 9.40 18.71
N ARG A 285 20.15 9.74 19.13
CA ARG A 285 18.93 9.27 18.47
C ARG A 285 18.88 9.65 16.99
N LEU A 286 19.24 10.90 16.65
CA LEU A 286 19.31 11.36 15.27
C LEU A 286 20.35 10.57 14.47
N LEU A 287 21.53 10.34 15.04
CA LEU A 287 22.59 9.56 14.38
C LEU A 287 22.17 8.10 14.17
N THR A 288 21.61 7.44 15.19
CA THR A 288 21.10 6.08 15.11
C THR A 288 19.96 5.98 14.10
N GLY A 289 19.03 6.93 14.10
CA GLY A 289 17.96 6.99 13.10
C GLY A 289 18.48 7.20 11.68
N ALA A 290 19.49 8.05 11.49
CA ALA A 290 20.11 8.26 10.18
C ALA A 290 20.85 6.99 9.70
N ALA A 291 21.58 6.32 10.60
CA ALA A 291 22.24 5.06 10.30
C ALA A 291 21.25 3.94 9.93
N LEU A 292 20.15 3.82 10.69
CA LEU A 292 19.07 2.88 10.41
C LEU A 292 18.37 3.17 9.08
N THR A 293 18.08 4.44 8.80
CA THR A 293 17.48 4.87 7.53
C THR A 293 18.41 4.52 6.37
N ALA A 294 19.72 4.79 6.52
CA ALA A 294 20.72 4.47 5.50
C ALA A 294 20.84 2.95 5.28
N SER A 295 20.81 2.13 6.34
CA SER A 295 20.85 0.67 6.20
C SER A 295 19.59 0.13 5.52
N LEU A 296 18.40 0.63 5.88
CA LEU A 296 17.14 0.20 5.24
C LEU A 296 17.09 0.64 3.78
N TYR A 297 17.55 1.86 3.47
CA TYR A 297 17.65 2.32 2.09
C TYR A 297 18.62 1.45 1.27
N PHE A 298 19.75 1.03 1.86
CA PHE A 298 20.67 0.10 1.20
C PHE A 298 20.01 -1.25 0.93
N SER A 299 19.23 -1.80 1.87
CA SER A 299 18.44 -3.02 1.65
C SER A 299 17.44 -2.86 0.51
N CYS A 300 16.85 -1.67 0.30
CA CYS A 300 15.91 -1.42 -0.79
C CYS A 300 16.51 -1.55 -2.20
N PHE A 301 17.83 -1.54 -2.36
CA PHE A 301 18.47 -1.74 -3.67
C PHE A 301 18.10 -3.09 -4.30
N MET A 302 17.79 -4.11 -3.49
CA MET A 302 17.35 -5.40 -4.02
C MET A 302 16.07 -5.30 -4.88
N PHE A 303 15.22 -4.29 -4.62
CA PHE A 303 13.97 -4.04 -5.33
C PHE A 303 14.12 -3.07 -6.53
N LEU A 304 15.33 -2.57 -6.82
CA LEU A 304 15.57 -1.58 -7.90
C LEU A 304 16.02 -2.21 -9.24
N ASN A 305 15.87 -3.54 -9.36
CA ASN A 305 16.25 -4.31 -10.54
C ASN A 305 15.02 -4.64 -11.41
N GLN A 306 15.26 -5.10 -12.64
CA GLN A 306 14.18 -5.48 -13.57
C GLN A 306 13.33 -6.69 -13.11
N LYS A 307 13.80 -7.42 -12.09
CA LYS A 307 13.09 -8.52 -11.40
C LYS A 307 12.38 -8.07 -10.12
N SER A 308 12.20 -6.76 -9.93
CA SER A 308 11.65 -6.14 -8.72
C SER A 308 10.33 -6.75 -8.27
N LEU A 309 9.38 -6.95 -9.19
CA LEU A 309 8.07 -7.55 -8.85
C LEU A 309 8.19 -8.99 -8.34
N TYR A 310 9.11 -9.79 -8.88
CA TYR A 310 9.32 -11.16 -8.41
C TYR A 310 9.90 -11.17 -7.00
N ILE A 311 10.93 -10.36 -6.75
CA ILE A 311 11.55 -10.24 -5.43
C ILE A 311 10.53 -9.68 -4.42
N PHE A 312 9.76 -8.67 -4.82
CA PHE A 312 8.67 -8.10 -4.02
C PHE A 312 7.65 -9.16 -3.63
N GLU A 313 7.15 -9.94 -4.58
CA GLU A 313 6.14 -10.97 -4.31
C GLU A 313 6.68 -12.07 -3.40
N LEU A 314 7.95 -12.45 -3.58
CA LEU A 314 8.62 -13.43 -2.74
C LEU A 314 8.75 -12.93 -1.30
N VAL A 315 9.22 -11.70 -1.09
CA VAL A 315 9.34 -11.11 0.26
C VAL A 315 7.96 -10.87 0.88
N ASN A 316 6.98 -10.43 0.11
CA ASN A 316 5.62 -10.19 0.61
C ASN A 316 4.96 -11.50 1.05
N SER A 317 4.98 -12.53 0.19
CA SER A 317 4.30 -13.80 0.44
C SER A 317 4.98 -14.68 1.49
N TYR A 318 6.32 -14.67 1.57
CA TYR A 318 7.07 -15.56 2.47
C TYR A 318 7.79 -14.84 3.62
N GLY A 319 8.04 -13.54 3.52
CA GLY A 319 8.75 -12.78 4.55
C GLY A 319 7.81 -12.18 5.60
N GLY A 320 6.84 -11.38 5.14
CA GLY A 320 6.06 -10.51 6.02
C GLY A 320 4.57 -10.86 6.17
N ALA A 321 4.01 -11.73 5.34
CA ALA A 321 2.58 -12.07 5.37
C ALA A 321 2.36 -13.59 5.40
N GLY A 322 1.08 -13.99 5.46
CA GLY A 322 0.70 -15.40 5.38
C GLY A 322 1.06 -16.22 6.62
N ILE A 323 1.62 -17.41 6.40
CA ILE A 323 1.85 -18.42 7.45
C ILE A 323 2.92 -17.99 8.48
N CYS A 324 3.92 -17.21 8.06
CA CYS A 324 4.99 -16.74 8.95
C CYS A 324 4.43 -15.83 10.06
N LEU A 325 3.51 -14.93 9.69
CA LEU A 325 2.84 -14.04 10.65
C LEU A 325 1.96 -14.81 11.62
N LEU A 326 1.23 -15.82 11.14
CA LEU A 326 0.41 -16.70 11.99
C LEU A 326 1.28 -17.49 12.98
N TRP A 327 2.45 -17.95 12.52
CA TRP A 327 3.43 -18.61 13.37
C TRP A 327 3.97 -17.69 14.47
N LEU A 328 4.32 -16.44 14.14
CA LEU A 328 4.74 -15.45 15.13
C LEU A 328 3.64 -15.16 16.15
N ALA A 329 2.39 -14.97 15.69
CA ALA A 329 1.24 -14.74 16.56
C ALA A 329 0.98 -15.90 17.53
N LEU A 330 1.15 -17.13 17.08
CA LEU A 330 1.04 -18.32 17.92
C LEU A 330 2.09 -18.30 19.04
N TRP A 331 3.36 -18.08 18.70
CA TRP A 331 4.42 -18.09 19.70
C TRP A 331 4.35 -16.91 20.66
N GLU A 332 3.98 -15.73 20.18
CA GLU A 332 3.75 -14.56 21.04
C GLU A 332 2.63 -14.85 22.04
N SER A 333 1.51 -15.42 21.58
CA SER A 333 0.39 -15.82 22.43
C SER A 333 0.79 -16.90 23.45
N ILE A 334 1.58 -17.90 23.04
CA ILE A 334 2.07 -18.95 23.94
C ILE A 334 3.00 -18.35 25.01
N SER A 335 3.88 -17.42 24.60
CA SER A 335 4.84 -16.74 25.48
C SER A 335 4.12 -15.93 26.56
N VAL A 336 3.13 -15.14 26.17
CA VAL A 336 2.35 -14.33 27.13
C VAL A 336 1.42 -15.20 27.97
N GLY A 337 0.73 -16.17 27.36
CA GLY A 337 -0.27 -16.99 28.05
C GLY A 337 0.32 -17.99 29.03
N TRP A 338 1.31 -18.79 28.61
CA TRP A 338 1.86 -19.89 29.41
C TRP A 338 3.14 -19.51 30.14
N PHE A 339 4.10 -18.86 29.46
CA PHE A 339 5.41 -18.59 30.08
C PHE A 339 5.35 -17.39 31.04
N TRP A 340 4.68 -16.30 30.67
CA TRP A 340 4.50 -15.15 31.57
C TRP A 340 3.41 -15.35 32.62
N ASN A 341 2.46 -16.26 32.36
CA ASN A 341 1.22 -16.53 33.09
C ASN A 341 0.10 -15.52 32.80
N ALA A 342 -0.97 -16.02 32.18
CA ALA A 342 -2.17 -15.28 31.81
C ALA A 342 -2.86 -14.58 33.00
N ASP A 343 -2.83 -15.16 34.21
CA ASP A 343 -3.43 -14.55 35.40
C ASP A 343 -2.67 -13.29 35.81
N LYS A 344 -1.33 -13.31 35.74
CA LYS A 344 -0.50 -12.13 36.01
C LYS A 344 -0.77 -11.06 34.96
N PHE A 345 -0.83 -11.44 33.69
CA PHE A 345 -1.15 -10.53 32.60
C PHE A 345 -2.53 -9.89 32.78
N ALA A 346 -3.55 -10.63 33.22
CA ALA A 346 -4.89 -10.11 33.50
C ALA A 346 -4.89 -9.12 34.67
N ILE A 347 -4.08 -9.36 35.72
CA ILE A 347 -3.90 -8.43 36.84
C ILE A 347 -3.25 -7.12 36.34
N ASP A 348 -2.20 -7.22 35.54
CA ASP A 348 -1.53 -6.05 34.95
C ASP A 348 -2.49 -5.27 34.05
N PHE A 349 -3.27 -5.97 33.22
CA PHE A 349 -4.30 -5.39 32.38
C PHE A 349 -5.32 -4.61 33.22
N LYS A 350 -5.90 -5.24 34.25
CA LYS A 350 -6.87 -4.61 35.16
C LYS A 350 -6.28 -3.41 35.89
N TYR A 351 -5.01 -3.48 36.28
CA TYR A 351 -4.31 -2.36 36.91
C TYR A 351 -4.17 -1.16 35.95
N MET A 352 -3.95 -1.42 34.66
CA MET A 352 -3.80 -0.38 33.63
C MET A 352 -5.13 0.22 33.17
N THR A 353 -6.17 -0.60 32.97
CA THR A 353 -7.49 -0.18 32.46
C THR A 353 -8.46 0.27 33.55
N GLY A 354 -8.25 -0.20 34.79
CA GLY A 354 -9.14 0.03 35.93
C GLY A 354 -10.39 -0.85 35.95
N SER A 355 -10.54 -1.78 34.99
CA SER A 355 -11.67 -2.70 34.86
C SER A 355 -11.22 -4.05 34.36
#